data_AF-A0AAD4H6H2-F1
#
_entry.id   AF-A0AAD4H6H2-F1
#
_cell.length_a   1.000
_cell.length_b   1.000
_cell.length_c   1.000
_cell.angle_alpha   90.00
_cell.angle_beta   90.00
_cell.angle_gamma   90.00
#
_symmetry.space_group_name_H-M   'P 1'
#
loop_
_entity.id
_entity.type
_entity.pdbx_description
1 polymer ?
#
loop_
_entity_poly.entity_id
_entity_poly.type
_entity_poly.pdbx_seq_one_letter_code
_entity_poly.pdbx_strand_id
1 'polypeptide(L)'
;MAAYSDPFEDDIELVRRIIEREGRPPLFNLQELNKTRQELMSEFTHFTFHPNKRFYKPMDTMLDYVEKDPYMETFSQMCPPPLPSGVDILRYDYVKPCSPIQMNHLRLFNRKPRDMPKKYDHAFRRAVQHVSVLMALPEKLPMPTKATLSTVRYDGSKFAGMDYARMKLKSRKAAHPMALSDAEVVWDTLLRGKNVLPHDTRLGGKGKLIERGSGGLHGRVDGDTDNISMGRLILMLSHRDLLILGALEQPLTKAYLEDRWPIHIGQSWYHGGSEQFVNKMTRHAVYHCFDAKKFDAAIDGWLVKEALLILREQFVDGMNAKYDTLWSFVYDSLVEVTICRDDGIRMQKHVGTTSGNCFNTLVQSIITMFLGYTALIVKADERIGAKGIEMVLTQCEIEVLGDDMVMALEMPWIHLTKEALAEVVLDCFNIDWSGRKSFSTRQLMDDSLPGTVPFKGVQFLGTYFRHQRWGEGRYAPKIVVPYRPFKETYLSLLFPKYGEYTLENSWLRAIGLYLNAAGNRETQKWLEKYLDYLETMPFVRPTAWPKSMERMVTRDYWNIGRRPPLPRRITIEQWYRMAVLSREPEE
;
A
#
# COMPACT_ATOMS: atom_id res chain seq x y z
N MET A 1 -45.71 -11.40 12.68
CA MET A 1 -45.21 -10.02 12.51
C MET A 1 -45.20 -9.38 13.89
N ALA A 2 -44.08 -9.48 14.59
CA ALA A 2 -43.85 -8.70 15.81
C ALA A 2 -43.08 -7.45 15.38
N ALA A 3 -43.61 -6.27 15.70
CA ALA A 3 -42.93 -5.00 15.47
C ALA A 3 -41.66 -4.99 16.31
N TYR A 4 -40.50 -5.11 15.64
CA TYR A 4 -39.23 -4.72 16.23
C TYR A 4 -39.30 -3.19 16.37
N SER A 5 -39.44 -2.70 17.60
CA SER A 5 -39.18 -1.29 17.91
C SER A 5 -37.72 -1.00 17.53
N ASP A 6 -37.54 0.06 16.74
CA ASP A 6 -36.22 0.48 16.28
C ASP A 6 -35.36 0.81 17.52
N PRO A 7 -34.20 0.16 17.75
CA PRO A 7 -33.31 0.48 18.86
C PRO A 7 -32.81 1.94 18.83
N PHE A 8 -33.12 2.70 17.77
CA PHE A 8 -32.90 4.14 17.69
C PHE A 8 -33.86 4.98 18.55
N GLU A 9 -35.10 4.55 18.85
CA GLU A 9 -36.02 5.39 19.65
C GLU A 9 -35.49 5.59 21.09
N ASP A 10 -34.93 4.53 21.69
CA ASP A 10 -34.35 4.59 23.04
C ASP A 10 -33.04 5.41 23.07
N ASP A 11 -32.23 5.37 22.00
CA ASP A 11 -31.01 6.16 21.88
C ASP A 11 -31.28 7.63 21.53
N ILE A 12 -32.34 7.93 20.77
CA ILE A 12 -32.82 9.30 20.52
C ILE A 12 -33.30 9.93 21.81
N GLU A 13 -34.07 9.20 22.61
CA GLU A 13 -34.58 9.66 23.89
C GLU A 13 -33.44 9.88 24.90
N LEU A 14 -32.40 9.03 24.87
CA LEU A 14 -31.19 9.22 25.68
C LEU A 14 -30.39 10.47 25.26
N VAL A 15 -30.20 10.68 23.95
CA VAL A 15 -29.52 11.88 23.42
C VAL A 15 -30.31 13.14 23.77
N ARG A 16 -31.64 13.10 23.64
CA ARG A 16 -32.55 14.19 24.00
C ARG A 16 -32.46 14.52 25.50
N ARG A 17 -32.47 13.50 26.38
CA ARG A 17 -32.30 13.68 27.83
C ARG A 17 -30.92 14.22 28.23
N ILE A 18 -29.86 13.85 27.50
CA ILE A 18 -28.51 14.41 27.73
C ILE A 18 -28.47 15.88 27.31
N ILE A 19 -29.09 16.24 26.18
CA ILE A 19 -29.20 17.62 25.68
C ILE A 19 -30.00 18.50 26.67
N GLU A 20 -31.14 18.00 27.13
CA GLU A 20 -32.00 18.68 28.11
C GLU A 20 -31.31 18.86 29.47
N ARG A 21 -30.47 17.90 29.87
CA ARG A 21 -29.73 17.94 31.14
C ARG A 21 -28.49 18.83 31.12
N GLU A 22 -27.80 18.94 29.98
CA GLU A 22 -26.53 19.68 29.88
C GLU A 22 -26.68 21.11 29.33
N GLY A 23 -27.87 21.51 28.85
CA GLY A 23 -28.13 22.87 28.37
C GLY A 23 -27.30 23.28 27.15
N ARG A 24 -26.73 22.30 26.43
CA ARG A 24 -25.92 22.53 25.23
C ARG A 24 -26.81 22.30 24.01
N PRO A 25 -26.79 23.18 22.99
CA PRO A 25 -27.50 22.91 21.74
C PRO A 25 -27.00 21.57 21.17
N PRO A 26 -27.88 20.78 20.51
CA PRO A 26 -27.44 19.53 19.90
C PRO A 26 -26.25 19.84 19.00
N LEU A 27 -25.13 19.14 19.21
CA LEU A 27 -23.94 19.25 18.37
C LEU A 27 -24.23 18.92 16.88
N PHE A 28 -25.42 18.40 16.56
CA PHE A 28 -25.84 18.04 15.21
C PHE A 28 -27.36 18.16 14.98
N ASN A 29 -27.75 18.60 13.79
CA ASN A 29 -29.12 18.59 13.30
C ASN A 29 -29.45 17.21 12.68
N LEU A 30 -30.34 16.43 13.31
CA LEU A 30 -30.77 15.11 12.79
C LEU A 30 -31.37 15.19 11.38
N GLN A 31 -32.05 16.30 11.05
CA GLN A 31 -32.59 16.52 9.71
C GLN A 31 -31.48 16.68 8.68
N GLU A 32 -30.39 17.35 9.06
CA GLU A 32 -29.21 17.52 8.21
C GLU A 32 -28.49 16.20 7.98
N LEU A 33 -28.32 15.36 9.02
CA LEU A 33 -27.74 14.03 8.87
C LEU A 33 -28.58 13.13 7.95
N ASN A 34 -29.92 13.18 8.10
CA ASN A 34 -30.84 12.44 7.24
C ASN A 34 -30.82 12.94 5.80
N LYS A 35 -30.74 14.26 5.60
CA LYS A 35 -30.57 14.87 4.27
C LYS A 35 -29.25 14.42 3.62
N THR A 36 -28.12 14.52 4.34
CA THR A 36 -26.83 14.05 3.84
C THR A 36 -26.86 12.55 3.52
N ARG A 37 -27.52 11.73 4.34
CA ARG A 37 -27.69 10.31 4.06
C ARG A 37 -28.47 10.08 2.76
N GLN A 38 -29.56 10.82 2.54
CA GLN A 38 -30.35 10.71 1.31
C GLN A 38 -29.55 11.12 0.07
N GLU A 39 -28.76 12.18 0.15
CA GLU A 39 -27.84 12.62 -0.91
C GLU A 39 -26.79 11.55 -1.22
N LEU A 40 -26.19 10.93 -0.19
CA LEU A 40 -25.25 9.85 -0.41
C LEU A 40 -25.91 8.60 -1.00
N MET A 41 -27.16 8.31 -0.66
CA MET A 41 -27.89 7.17 -1.22
C MET A 41 -28.14 7.33 -2.72
N SER A 42 -28.35 8.57 -3.20
CA SER A 42 -28.45 8.83 -4.65
C SER A 42 -27.09 8.81 -5.35
N GLU A 43 -26.03 9.20 -4.65
CA GLU A 43 -24.66 9.20 -5.18
C GLU A 43 -24.04 7.79 -5.23
N PHE A 44 -24.16 7.02 -4.15
CA PHE A 44 -23.53 5.70 -3.96
C PHE A 44 -24.54 4.56 -4.18
N THR A 45 -25.11 4.50 -5.38
CA THR A 45 -26.18 3.55 -5.78
C THR A 45 -25.81 2.07 -5.70
N HIS A 46 -24.52 1.73 -5.63
CA HIS A 46 -24.01 0.36 -5.50
C HIS A 46 -23.49 0.03 -4.10
N PHE A 47 -23.76 0.87 -3.12
CA PHE A 47 -23.46 0.60 -1.71
C PHE A 47 -24.73 0.20 -0.96
N THR A 48 -24.58 -0.65 0.05
CA THR A 48 -25.66 -0.92 1.01
C THR A 48 -25.57 0.05 2.19
N PHE A 49 -26.65 0.78 2.48
CA PHE A 49 -26.70 1.72 3.60
C PHE A 49 -27.26 1.05 4.84
N HIS A 50 -26.50 1.12 5.94
CA HIS A 50 -26.86 0.52 7.22
C HIS A 50 -27.44 1.55 8.18
N PRO A 51 -28.16 1.16 9.25
CA PRO A 51 -28.53 2.09 10.31
C PRO A 51 -27.31 2.85 10.82
N ASN A 52 -27.48 4.15 11.06
CA ASN A 52 -26.41 5.01 11.56
C ASN A 52 -25.89 4.48 12.90
N LYS A 53 -24.64 4.80 13.25
CA LYS A 53 -24.11 4.55 14.60
C LYS A 53 -23.84 5.87 15.31
N ARG A 54 -23.62 5.79 16.62
CA ARG A 54 -23.22 6.94 17.44
C ARG A 54 -22.06 7.71 16.79
N PHE A 55 -22.25 9.02 16.72
CA PHE A 55 -21.28 10.00 16.30
C PHE A 55 -19.94 9.82 17.03
N TYR A 56 -18.83 9.88 16.29
CA TYR A 56 -17.48 9.81 16.86
C TYR A 56 -16.84 11.19 16.96
N LYS A 57 -16.81 11.94 15.85
CA LYS A 57 -16.30 13.31 15.79
C LYS A 57 -16.78 14.05 14.52
N PRO A 58 -16.62 15.38 14.43
CA PRO A 58 -16.98 16.12 13.22
C PRO A 58 -16.18 15.62 12.00
N MET A 59 -16.83 15.64 10.83
CA MET A 59 -16.17 15.37 9.55
C MET A 59 -15.17 16.47 9.24
N ASP A 60 -14.01 16.09 8.72
CA ASP A 60 -12.97 17.03 8.31
C ASP A 60 -13.23 17.45 6.86
N THR A 61 -13.96 18.56 6.69
CA THR A 61 -14.40 19.03 5.36
C THR A 61 -13.43 20.02 4.73
N MET A 62 -12.45 20.52 5.48
CA MET A 62 -11.53 21.55 4.99
C MET A 62 -10.40 20.94 4.18
N LEU A 63 -10.14 21.51 3.00
CA LEU A 63 -8.97 21.19 2.20
C LEU A 63 -7.78 21.98 2.72
N ASP A 64 -6.81 21.29 3.29
CA ASP A 64 -5.61 21.90 3.89
C ASP A 64 -4.33 21.37 3.23
N TYR A 65 -3.28 22.17 3.27
CA TYR A 65 -2.00 21.92 2.61
C TYR A 65 -0.86 21.93 3.64
N VAL A 66 0.19 21.16 3.36
CA VAL A 66 1.42 21.18 4.13
C VAL A 66 2.28 22.32 3.61
N GLU A 67 2.69 23.21 4.52
CA GLU A 67 3.65 24.27 4.24
C GLU A 67 5.01 23.69 3.84
N LYS A 68 5.78 24.48 3.11
CA LYS A 68 7.13 24.08 2.73
C LYS A 68 8.05 24.10 3.94
N ASP A 69 9.02 23.19 3.99
CA ASP A 69 10.05 23.20 5.01
C ASP A 69 10.95 24.45 4.84
N PRO A 70 10.98 25.38 5.81
CA PRO A 70 11.67 26.67 5.65
C PRO A 70 13.19 26.52 5.55
N TYR A 71 13.77 25.49 6.18
CA TYR A 71 15.20 25.20 6.07
C TYR A 71 15.53 24.69 4.67
N MET A 72 14.64 23.87 4.10
CA MET A 72 14.79 23.37 2.74
C MET A 72 14.64 24.50 1.71
N GLU A 73 13.68 25.40 1.89
CA GLU A 73 13.51 26.56 1.01
C GLU A 73 14.74 27.47 1.02
N THR A 74 15.23 27.82 2.21
CA THR A 74 16.42 28.66 2.36
C THR A 74 17.64 28.00 1.71
N PHE A 75 17.87 26.72 1.98
CA PHE A 75 18.97 25.98 1.35
C PHE A 75 18.84 25.93 -0.19
N SER A 76 17.63 25.73 -0.70
CA SER A 76 17.38 25.65 -2.15
C SER A 76 17.68 26.97 -2.88
N GLN A 77 17.63 28.11 -2.18
CA GLN A 77 18.05 29.40 -2.74
C GLN A 77 19.58 29.51 -2.84
N MET A 78 20.31 28.95 -1.87
CA MET A 78 21.79 28.95 -1.85
C MET A 78 22.40 27.86 -2.74
N CYS A 79 21.77 26.69 -2.79
CA CYS A 79 22.20 25.54 -3.56
C CYS A 79 21.00 24.99 -4.36
N PRO A 80 20.73 25.58 -5.54
CA PRO A 80 19.60 25.19 -6.37
C PRO A 80 19.56 23.67 -6.63
N PRO A 81 18.36 23.05 -6.52
CA PRO A 81 18.23 21.60 -6.71
C PRO A 81 18.49 21.23 -8.18
N PRO A 82 19.26 20.16 -8.47
CA PRO A 82 19.48 19.67 -9.84
C PRO A 82 18.23 18.98 -10.43
N LEU A 83 17.17 19.75 -10.64
CA LEU A 83 15.93 19.25 -11.23
C LEU A 83 16.06 19.12 -12.76
N PRO A 84 15.40 18.12 -13.38
CA PRO A 84 15.29 18.04 -14.83
C PRO A 84 14.65 19.31 -15.42
N SER A 85 15.09 19.69 -16.63
CA SER A 85 14.53 20.82 -17.37
C SER A 85 13.01 20.72 -17.51
N GLY A 86 12.30 21.81 -17.19
CA GLY A 86 10.84 21.88 -17.27
C GLY A 86 10.08 21.47 -16.00
N VAL A 87 10.76 21.05 -14.93
CA VAL A 87 10.12 20.85 -13.62
C VAL A 87 9.95 22.20 -12.91
N ASP A 88 8.71 22.63 -12.74
CA ASP A 88 8.35 23.83 -11.99
C ASP A 88 7.87 23.43 -10.57
N ILE A 89 8.70 23.71 -9.56
CA ILE A 89 8.42 23.37 -8.16
C ILE A 89 7.16 24.08 -7.65
N LEU A 90 6.85 25.27 -8.16
CA LEU A 90 5.69 26.06 -7.72
C LEU A 90 4.36 25.41 -8.11
N ARG A 91 4.40 24.40 -8.98
CA ARG A 91 3.23 23.58 -9.31
C ARG A 91 2.99 22.48 -8.29
N TYR A 92 3.86 22.23 -7.32
CA TYR A 92 3.67 21.12 -6.39
C TYR A 92 3.14 21.60 -5.05
N ASP A 93 2.20 20.83 -4.49
CA ASP A 93 1.76 20.96 -3.11
C ASP A 93 1.59 19.59 -2.48
N TYR A 94 1.52 19.54 -1.16
CA TYR A 94 1.10 18.35 -0.43
C TYR A 94 -0.24 18.61 0.27
N VAL A 95 -1.26 17.89 -0.17
CA VAL A 95 -2.62 17.98 0.38
C VAL A 95 -2.74 17.09 1.62
N LYS A 96 -3.23 17.64 2.73
CA LYS A 96 -3.54 16.90 3.95
C LYS A 96 -4.79 16.02 3.76
N PRO A 97 -4.92 14.90 4.50
CA PRO A 97 -6.08 14.04 4.36
C PRO A 97 -7.35 14.70 4.92
N CYS A 98 -8.36 14.91 4.08
CA CYS A 98 -9.69 15.36 4.50
C CYS A 98 -10.80 14.41 3.98
N SER A 99 -12.00 14.50 4.55
CA SER A 99 -13.12 13.61 4.26
C SER A 99 -13.67 13.74 2.83
N PRO A 100 -13.85 14.93 2.23
CA PRO A 100 -14.34 15.05 0.84
C PRO A 100 -13.47 14.29 -0.17
N ILE A 101 -12.15 14.36 -0.04
CA ILE A 101 -11.22 13.61 -0.89
C ILE A 101 -11.40 12.10 -0.73
N GLN A 102 -11.62 11.63 0.50
CA GLN A 102 -11.83 10.22 0.80
C GLN A 102 -13.14 9.72 0.20
N MET A 103 -14.22 10.51 0.30
CA MET A 103 -15.51 10.23 -0.33
C MET A 103 -15.41 10.21 -1.86
N ASN A 104 -14.69 11.15 -2.47
CA ASN A 104 -14.43 11.13 -3.91
C ASN A 104 -13.68 9.87 -4.35
N HIS A 105 -12.75 9.38 -3.54
CA HIS A 105 -12.10 8.09 -3.80
C HIS A 105 -13.09 6.92 -3.71
N LEU A 106 -14.01 6.94 -2.73
CA LEU A 106 -15.02 5.88 -2.60
C LEU A 106 -15.92 5.73 -3.82
N ARG A 107 -16.12 6.79 -4.62
CA ARG A 107 -16.86 6.71 -5.90
C ARG A 107 -16.30 5.65 -6.84
N LEU A 108 -14.99 5.35 -6.77
CA LEU A 108 -14.36 4.30 -7.58
C LEU A 108 -14.84 2.88 -7.24
N PHE A 109 -15.37 2.69 -6.03
CA PHE A 109 -15.98 1.43 -5.60
C PHE A 109 -17.49 1.40 -5.90
N ASN A 110 -18.08 2.52 -6.37
CA ASN A 110 -19.50 2.61 -6.68
C ASN A 110 -19.78 2.03 -8.08
N ARG A 111 -19.65 0.71 -8.20
CA ARG A 111 -19.90 -0.05 -9.42
C ARG A 111 -20.45 -1.43 -9.08
N LYS A 112 -21.13 -2.04 -10.04
CA LYS A 112 -21.54 -3.45 -9.91
C LYS A 112 -20.31 -4.38 -9.89
N PRO A 113 -20.36 -5.49 -9.14
CA PRO A 113 -19.44 -6.60 -9.33
C PRO A 113 -19.49 -7.08 -10.78
N ARG A 114 -18.33 -7.46 -11.32
CA ARG A 114 -18.21 -7.99 -12.68
C ARG A 114 -17.86 -9.47 -12.61
N ASP A 115 -18.38 -10.24 -13.55
CA ASP A 115 -18.00 -11.64 -13.74
C ASP A 115 -16.79 -11.74 -14.68
N MET A 116 -16.05 -12.85 -14.57
CA MET A 116 -14.96 -13.14 -15.49
C MET A 116 -15.51 -13.36 -16.91
N PRO A 117 -14.95 -12.67 -17.93
CA PRO A 117 -15.36 -12.90 -19.31
C PRO A 117 -15.02 -14.32 -19.77
N LYS A 118 -16.01 -15.06 -20.26
CA LYS A 118 -15.85 -16.47 -20.70
C LYS A 118 -14.73 -16.66 -21.74
N LYS A 119 -14.46 -15.67 -22.60
CA LYS A 119 -13.40 -15.74 -23.61
C LYS A 119 -12.00 -15.94 -23.02
N TYR A 120 -11.77 -15.57 -21.76
CA TYR A 120 -10.48 -15.67 -21.09
C TYR A 120 -10.41 -16.76 -20.02
N ASP A 121 -11.50 -17.52 -19.78
CA ASP A 121 -11.57 -18.50 -18.71
C ASP A 121 -10.43 -19.53 -18.80
N HIS A 122 -10.15 -20.07 -20.00
CA HIS A 122 -9.05 -21.01 -20.21
C HIS A 122 -7.68 -20.43 -19.78
N ALA A 123 -7.35 -19.23 -20.27
CA ALA A 123 -6.08 -18.59 -19.96
C ALA A 123 -5.96 -18.23 -18.48
N PHE A 124 -7.04 -17.70 -17.88
CA PHE A 124 -7.08 -17.37 -16.47
C PHE A 124 -6.92 -18.62 -15.59
N ARG A 125 -7.65 -19.70 -15.87
CA ARG A 125 -7.53 -20.95 -15.10
C ARG A 125 -6.12 -21.53 -15.18
N ARG A 126 -5.47 -21.44 -16.35
CA ARG A 126 -4.07 -21.83 -16.49
C ARG A 126 -3.12 -20.93 -15.68
N ALA A 127 -3.37 -19.62 -15.64
CA ALA A 127 -2.63 -18.69 -14.79
C ALA A 127 -2.80 -19.02 -13.30
N VAL A 128 -4.02 -19.31 -12.84
CA VAL A 128 -4.29 -19.69 -11.44
C VAL A 128 -3.55 -20.98 -11.07
N GLN A 129 -3.56 -21.99 -11.93
CA GLN A 129 -2.80 -23.23 -11.70
C GLN A 129 -1.30 -22.96 -11.56
N HIS A 130 -0.73 -22.16 -12.47
CA HIS A 130 0.69 -21.81 -12.42
C HIS A 130 1.05 -21.05 -11.15
N VAL A 131 0.27 -20.04 -10.79
CA VAL A 131 0.49 -19.24 -9.58
C VAL A 131 0.30 -20.08 -8.32
N SER A 132 -0.64 -21.03 -8.29
CA SER A 132 -0.78 -21.98 -7.17
C SER A 132 0.48 -22.81 -6.97
N VAL A 133 1.10 -23.28 -8.07
CA VAL A 133 2.39 -24.00 -8.02
C VAL A 133 3.53 -23.10 -7.56
N LEU A 134 3.63 -21.87 -8.09
CA LEU A 134 4.66 -20.90 -7.67
C LEU A 134 4.57 -20.53 -6.19
N MET A 135 3.36 -20.54 -5.64
CA MET A 135 3.08 -20.18 -4.25
C MET A 135 3.03 -21.38 -3.32
N ALA A 136 3.21 -22.60 -3.81
CA ALA A 136 3.12 -23.81 -2.99
C ALA A 136 4.31 -23.89 -2.01
N LEU A 137 4.02 -23.79 -0.71
CA LEU A 137 5.04 -23.97 0.32
C LEU A 137 5.55 -25.42 0.31
N PRO A 138 6.86 -25.66 0.50
CA PRO A 138 7.40 -27.01 0.61
C PRO A 138 6.79 -27.77 1.80
N GLU A 139 6.52 -27.06 2.88
CA GLU A 139 5.85 -27.56 4.07
C GLU A 139 4.64 -26.67 4.38
N LYS A 140 3.48 -27.31 4.58
CA LYS A 140 2.26 -26.57 4.95
C LYS A 140 2.38 -26.02 6.37
N LEU A 141 1.82 -24.83 6.56
CA LEU A 141 1.77 -24.15 7.84
C LEU A 141 0.75 -24.84 8.77
N PRO A 142 1.04 -24.94 10.07
CA PRO A 142 0.03 -25.37 11.03
C PRO A 142 -1.11 -24.35 11.06
N MET A 143 -2.35 -24.82 11.11
CA MET A 143 -3.48 -23.91 11.28
C MET A 143 -3.38 -23.20 12.65
N PRO A 144 -3.51 -21.86 12.71
CA PRO A 144 -3.44 -21.12 13.96
C PRO A 144 -4.49 -21.58 14.97
N THR A 145 -4.19 -21.35 16.25
CA THR A 145 -5.13 -21.62 17.35
C THR A 145 -5.55 -20.31 17.99
N LYS A 146 -6.55 -20.37 18.87
CA LYS A 146 -6.98 -19.19 19.65
C LYS A 146 -5.81 -18.53 20.40
N ALA A 147 -4.86 -19.32 20.91
CA ALA A 147 -3.68 -18.79 21.60
C ALA A 147 -2.82 -17.89 20.70
N THR A 148 -2.83 -18.11 19.38
CA THR A 148 -2.09 -17.31 18.40
C THR A 148 -2.52 -15.84 18.40
N LEU A 149 -3.79 -15.52 18.73
CA LEU A 149 -4.32 -14.15 18.77
C LEU A 149 -3.46 -13.22 19.65
N SER A 150 -2.98 -13.71 20.78
CA SER A 150 -2.14 -12.95 21.72
C SER A 150 -0.75 -12.58 21.15
N THR A 151 -0.30 -13.32 20.14
CA THR A 151 1.04 -13.16 19.51
C THR A 151 1.00 -12.33 18.23
N VAL A 152 -0.18 -11.90 17.80
CA VAL A 152 -0.35 -11.09 16.59
C VAL A 152 0.28 -9.72 16.79
N ARG A 153 1.21 -9.37 15.91
CA ARG A 153 1.93 -8.10 15.99
C ARG A 153 1.04 -6.94 15.57
N TYR A 154 1.11 -5.85 16.33
CA TYR A 154 0.41 -4.61 16.00
C TYR A 154 1.20 -3.36 16.43
N ASP A 155 0.97 -2.26 15.73
CA ASP A 155 1.45 -0.94 16.13
C ASP A 155 0.47 -0.33 17.14
N GLY A 156 0.89 -0.29 18.41
CA GLY A 156 0.05 0.18 19.51
C GLY A 156 -0.37 1.66 19.42
N SER A 157 0.30 2.47 18.59
CA SER A 157 -0.03 3.88 18.38
C SER A 157 -1.17 4.11 17.39
N LYS A 158 -1.48 3.11 16.55
CA LYS A 158 -2.54 3.23 15.55
C LYS A 158 -3.93 3.30 16.17
N PHE A 159 -4.88 3.80 15.38
CA PHE A 159 -6.30 3.82 15.70
C PHE A 159 -6.83 2.42 16.02
N ALA A 160 -7.64 2.31 17.08
CA ALA A 160 -8.16 1.05 17.57
C ALA A 160 -9.35 0.49 16.78
N GLY A 161 -10.07 1.33 16.02
CA GLY A 161 -11.37 0.97 15.42
C GLY A 161 -12.50 1.78 16.05
N MET A 162 -13.63 1.91 15.32
CA MET A 162 -14.73 2.78 15.74
C MET A 162 -15.36 2.34 17.06
N ASP A 163 -15.55 1.04 17.25
CA ASP A 163 -16.24 0.50 18.42
C ASP A 163 -15.45 0.78 19.71
N TYR A 164 -14.13 0.60 19.71
CA TYR A 164 -13.28 0.93 20.86
C TYR A 164 -13.07 2.44 21.04
N ALA A 165 -12.98 3.20 19.94
CA ALA A 165 -12.80 4.65 20.02
C ALA A 165 -14.01 5.35 20.66
N ARG A 166 -15.23 4.84 20.45
CA ARG A 166 -16.46 5.29 21.13
C ARG A 166 -16.43 5.01 22.64
N MET A 167 -15.69 3.99 23.06
CA MET A 167 -15.39 3.70 24.48
C MET A 167 -14.21 4.51 25.01
N LYS A 168 -13.75 5.54 24.29
CA LYS A 168 -12.60 6.39 24.61
C LYS A 168 -11.23 5.67 24.55
N LEU A 169 -11.17 4.46 23.99
CA LEU A 169 -9.93 3.70 23.75
C LEU A 169 -9.41 4.01 22.34
N LYS A 170 -8.74 5.16 22.17
CA LYS A 170 -8.37 5.67 20.84
C LYS A 170 -7.23 4.89 20.15
N SER A 171 -6.33 4.28 20.92
CA SER A 171 -5.16 3.58 20.40
C SER A 171 -5.28 2.07 20.57
N ARG A 172 -4.66 1.30 19.66
CA ARG A 172 -4.63 -0.17 19.73
C ARG A 172 -4.06 -0.66 21.05
N LYS A 173 -3.02 0.00 21.59
CA LYS A 173 -2.46 -0.33 22.90
C LYS A 173 -3.50 -0.21 24.02
N ALA A 174 -4.27 0.87 24.04
CA ALA A 174 -5.31 1.07 25.05
C ALA A 174 -6.48 0.07 24.89
N ALA A 175 -6.84 -0.26 23.65
CA ALA A 175 -7.94 -1.19 23.35
C ALA A 175 -7.56 -2.67 23.46
N HIS A 176 -6.27 -3.01 23.51
CA HIS A 176 -5.81 -4.38 23.31
C HIS A 176 -6.40 -5.43 24.26
N PRO A 177 -6.48 -5.22 25.59
CA PRO A 177 -7.05 -6.22 26.49
C PRO A 177 -8.50 -6.58 26.13
N MET A 178 -9.30 -5.56 25.81
CA MET A 178 -10.70 -5.74 25.42
C MET A 178 -10.84 -6.36 24.04
N ALA A 179 -10.06 -5.87 23.06
CA ALA A 179 -10.10 -6.38 21.70
C ALA A 179 -9.61 -7.82 21.59
N LEU A 180 -8.67 -8.25 22.45
CA LEU A 180 -8.21 -9.63 22.52
C LEU A 180 -9.31 -10.55 23.05
N SER A 181 -9.97 -10.18 24.15
CA SER A 181 -11.10 -10.95 24.69
C SER A 181 -12.25 -11.06 23.69
N ASP A 182 -12.57 -9.98 22.98
CA ASP A 182 -13.56 -9.96 21.91
C ASP A 182 -13.14 -10.88 20.74
N ALA A 183 -11.87 -10.81 20.32
CA ALA A 183 -11.33 -11.66 19.26
C ALA A 183 -11.38 -13.15 19.61
N GLU A 184 -11.14 -13.52 20.87
CA GLU A 184 -11.24 -14.91 21.35
C GLU A 184 -12.67 -15.46 21.24
N VAL A 185 -13.67 -14.67 21.61
CA VAL A 185 -15.09 -15.04 21.50
C VAL A 185 -15.50 -15.19 20.03
N VAL A 186 -15.08 -14.25 19.18
CA VAL A 186 -15.34 -14.32 17.74
C VAL A 186 -14.64 -15.51 17.12
N TRP A 187 -13.39 -15.80 17.49
CA TRP A 187 -12.64 -16.95 16.99
C TRP A 187 -13.36 -18.26 17.28
N ASP A 188 -13.79 -18.48 18.52
CA ASP A 188 -14.54 -19.68 18.91
C ASP A 188 -15.90 -19.77 18.17
N THR A 189 -16.53 -18.63 17.89
CA THR A 189 -17.80 -18.56 17.15
C THR A 189 -17.62 -18.94 15.68
N LEU A 190 -16.58 -18.38 15.03
CA LEU A 190 -16.22 -18.70 13.65
C LEU A 190 -15.89 -20.20 13.53
N LEU A 191 -15.06 -20.76 14.41
CA LEU A 191 -14.70 -22.19 14.36
C LEU A 191 -15.86 -23.16 14.60
N ARG A 192 -16.99 -22.68 15.14
CA ARG A 192 -18.25 -23.46 15.24
C ARG A 192 -19.11 -23.36 13.98
N GLY A 193 -18.61 -22.75 12.91
CA GLY A 193 -19.34 -22.54 11.66
C GLY A 193 -20.39 -21.43 11.73
N LYS A 194 -20.33 -20.53 12.72
CA LYS A 194 -21.24 -19.39 12.81
C LYS A 194 -20.61 -18.15 12.20
N ASN A 195 -21.36 -17.45 11.35
CA ASN A 195 -20.91 -16.20 10.74
C ASN A 195 -20.87 -15.07 11.76
N VAL A 196 -19.82 -14.27 11.70
CA VAL A 196 -19.66 -13.03 12.48
C VAL A 196 -19.26 -11.94 11.49
N LEU A 197 -19.91 -10.77 11.57
CA LEU A 197 -19.53 -9.65 10.71
C LEU A 197 -18.26 -8.96 11.22
N PRO A 198 -17.35 -8.55 10.34
CA PRO A 198 -16.27 -7.62 10.68
C PRO A 198 -16.82 -6.33 11.32
N HIS A 199 -16.04 -5.70 12.18
CA HIS A 199 -16.38 -4.40 12.74
C HIS A 199 -16.38 -3.34 11.63
N ASP A 200 -17.09 -2.24 11.88
CA ASP A 200 -17.10 -1.14 10.93
C ASP A 200 -15.69 -0.56 10.79
N THR A 201 -15.28 -0.40 9.54
CA THR A 201 -14.00 0.19 9.21
C THR A 201 -14.15 1.70 9.11
N ARG A 202 -13.30 2.46 9.81
CA ARG A 202 -13.40 3.92 9.80
C ARG A 202 -12.93 4.49 8.46
N LEU A 203 -13.70 5.44 7.92
CA LEU A 203 -13.26 6.27 6.79
C LEU A 203 -12.08 7.15 7.23
N GLY A 204 -10.95 7.01 6.55
CA GLY A 204 -9.79 7.86 6.77
C GLY A 204 -8.96 8.02 5.51
N GLY A 205 -7.83 8.71 5.64
CA GLY A 205 -6.99 8.99 4.50
C GLY A 205 -5.56 9.29 4.84
N LYS A 206 -4.76 9.39 3.79
CA LYS A 206 -3.35 9.83 3.83
C LYS A 206 -3.18 10.94 2.81
N GLY A 207 -2.46 11.99 3.23
CA GLY A 207 -2.12 13.10 2.37
C GLY A 207 -1.28 12.66 1.17
N LYS A 208 -1.22 13.51 0.14
CA LYS A 208 -0.56 13.20 -1.12
C LYS A 208 0.06 14.45 -1.74
N LEU A 209 1.25 14.28 -2.29
CA LEU A 209 1.88 15.26 -3.16
C LEU A 209 1.16 15.31 -4.51
N ILE A 210 0.81 16.51 -4.97
CA ILE A 210 0.08 16.78 -6.22
C ILE A 210 0.83 17.78 -7.08
N GLU A 211 0.53 17.80 -8.38
CA GLU A 211 1.01 18.79 -9.35
C GLU A 211 -0.19 19.60 -9.89
N ARG A 212 -0.13 20.93 -9.80
CA ARG A 212 -1.12 21.89 -10.29
C ARG A 212 -1.10 21.93 -11.83
N GLY A 213 -2.27 21.88 -12.46
CA GLY A 213 -2.44 22.15 -13.89
C GLY A 213 -2.11 20.98 -14.84
N SER A 214 -1.80 19.77 -14.37
CA SER A 214 -1.73 18.60 -15.25
C SER A 214 -3.15 18.20 -15.69
N GLY A 215 -3.56 18.64 -16.88
CA GLY A 215 -4.88 18.47 -17.50
C GLY A 215 -5.32 17.04 -17.84
N GLY A 216 -5.14 16.08 -16.94
CA GLY A 216 -5.72 14.75 -17.05
C GLY A 216 -6.35 14.34 -15.73
N LEU A 217 -7.63 14.64 -15.52
CA LEU A 217 -8.46 14.18 -14.37
C LEU A 217 -7.86 14.36 -12.95
N HIS A 218 -6.75 15.07 -12.81
CA HIS A 218 -5.94 15.17 -11.58
C HIS A 218 -5.45 16.59 -11.29
N GLY A 219 -6.01 17.60 -11.94
CA GLY A 219 -5.55 18.97 -11.73
C GLY A 219 -6.42 20.04 -12.37
N ARG A 220 -7.72 20.06 -12.04
CA ARG A 220 -8.48 21.32 -12.09
C ARG A 220 -8.69 21.78 -10.66
N VAL A 221 -8.01 22.86 -10.30
CA VAL A 221 -8.41 23.77 -9.23
C VAL A 221 -8.99 24.99 -9.93
N ASP A 222 -10.01 24.76 -10.74
CA ASP A 222 -10.78 25.82 -11.41
C ASP A 222 -12.23 25.61 -11.02
N GLY A 223 -12.66 26.26 -9.91
CA GLY A 223 -14.06 26.55 -9.57
C GLY A 223 -15.07 25.42 -9.34
N ASP A 224 -14.91 24.26 -10.00
CA ASP A 224 -15.79 23.10 -9.95
C ASP A 224 -15.20 22.07 -8.98
N THR A 225 -15.83 21.99 -7.82
CA THR A 225 -15.48 21.10 -6.70
C THR A 225 -15.69 19.59 -6.97
N ASP A 226 -16.15 19.21 -8.17
CA ASP A 226 -16.71 17.89 -8.44
C ASP A 226 -15.70 16.76 -8.76
N ASN A 227 -14.39 17.04 -8.91
CA ASN A 227 -13.44 16.01 -9.36
C ASN A 227 -12.09 15.97 -8.62
N ILE A 228 -12.07 16.34 -7.34
CA ILE A 228 -10.85 16.33 -6.53
C ILE A 228 -10.61 14.92 -5.95
N SER A 229 -9.95 14.04 -6.70
CA SER A 229 -9.37 12.78 -6.18
C SER A 229 -7.94 12.97 -5.64
N MET A 230 -7.68 14.13 -5.01
CA MET A 230 -6.35 14.58 -4.58
C MET A 230 -5.96 14.03 -3.19
N GLY A 231 -5.79 12.71 -3.07
CA GLY A 231 -5.34 12.07 -1.83
C GLY A 231 -5.42 10.55 -1.89
N ARG A 232 -5.21 9.87 -0.76
CA ARG A 232 -5.37 8.42 -0.64
C ARG A 232 -6.41 8.07 0.40
N LEU A 233 -7.32 7.18 0.04
CA LEU A 233 -8.27 6.55 0.96
C LEU A 233 -7.53 5.52 1.82
N ILE A 234 -7.84 5.51 3.12
CA ILE A 234 -7.45 4.44 4.04
C ILE A 234 -8.70 4.04 4.80
N LEU A 235 -9.06 2.77 4.68
CA LEU A 235 -10.12 2.17 5.48
C LEU A 235 -9.47 1.56 6.72
N MET A 236 -9.67 2.18 7.89
CA MET A 236 -8.93 1.85 9.12
C MET A 236 -9.58 0.70 9.89
N LEU A 237 -8.99 -0.49 9.76
CA LEU A 237 -9.44 -1.75 10.37
C LEU A 237 -9.47 -1.71 11.92
N SER A 238 -10.51 -2.32 12.50
CA SER A 238 -10.66 -2.57 13.94
C SER A 238 -9.54 -3.44 14.51
N HIS A 239 -9.20 -3.23 15.79
CA HIS A 239 -8.15 -4.00 16.47
C HIS A 239 -8.53 -5.47 16.67
N ARG A 240 -9.80 -5.80 17.00
CA ARG A 240 -10.26 -7.20 17.07
C ARG A 240 -10.08 -7.92 15.74
N ASP A 241 -10.55 -7.30 14.66
CA ASP A 241 -10.47 -7.90 13.33
C ASP A 241 -9.01 -8.08 12.92
N LEU A 242 -8.13 -7.11 13.23
CA LEU A 242 -6.70 -7.26 13.03
C LEU A 242 -6.13 -8.50 13.75
N LEU A 243 -6.54 -8.76 15.00
CA LEU A 243 -6.04 -9.93 15.74
C LEU A 243 -6.48 -11.24 15.07
N ILE A 244 -7.73 -11.34 14.65
CA ILE A 244 -8.25 -12.54 13.97
C ILE A 244 -7.54 -12.75 12.63
N LEU A 245 -7.49 -11.70 11.81
CA LEU A 245 -6.88 -11.76 10.48
C LEU A 245 -5.36 -11.98 10.58
N GLY A 246 -4.70 -11.29 11.49
CA GLY A 246 -3.26 -11.38 11.71
C GLY A 246 -2.80 -12.75 12.23
N ALA A 247 -3.67 -13.51 12.91
CA ALA A 247 -3.34 -14.87 13.30
C ALA A 247 -3.10 -15.79 12.08
N LEU A 248 -3.78 -15.53 10.96
CA LEU A 248 -3.62 -16.24 9.69
C LEU A 248 -2.58 -15.58 8.77
N GLU A 249 -2.63 -14.25 8.65
CA GLU A 249 -1.77 -13.51 7.71
C GLU A 249 -0.30 -13.51 8.13
N GLN A 250 -0.01 -13.34 9.42
CA GLN A 250 1.37 -13.28 9.92
C GLN A 250 2.22 -14.52 9.59
N PRO A 251 1.75 -15.77 9.81
CA PRO A 251 2.51 -16.96 9.43
C PRO A 251 2.64 -17.11 7.91
N LEU A 252 1.61 -16.78 7.13
CA LEU A 252 1.68 -16.77 5.66
C LEU A 252 2.78 -15.85 5.17
N THR A 253 2.75 -14.58 5.60
CA THR A 253 3.74 -13.62 5.13
C THR A 253 5.14 -13.98 5.58
N LYS A 254 5.31 -14.55 6.78
CA LYS A 254 6.61 -15.04 7.24
C LYS A 254 7.16 -16.15 6.34
N ALA A 255 6.31 -17.01 5.78
CA ALA A 255 6.73 -18.09 4.89
C ALA A 255 7.25 -17.58 3.53
N TYR A 256 6.83 -16.39 3.10
CA TYR A 256 7.17 -15.79 1.81
C TYR A 256 8.28 -14.72 1.86
N LEU A 257 9.10 -14.68 2.92
CA LEU A 257 10.13 -13.64 3.08
C LEU A 257 11.40 -13.87 2.23
N GLU A 258 11.62 -15.10 1.79
CA GLU A 258 12.82 -15.47 1.03
C GLU A 258 12.74 -15.01 -0.44
N ASP A 259 13.89 -14.67 -1.04
CA ASP A 259 14.03 -14.17 -2.42
C ASP A 259 13.58 -15.17 -3.51
N ARG A 260 13.47 -16.46 -3.17
CA ARG A 260 12.95 -17.46 -4.13
C ARG A 260 11.50 -17.22 -4.52
N TRP A 261 10.72 -16.55 -3.69
CA TRP A 261 9.30 -16.31 -3.93
C TRP A 261 9.10 -15.12 -4.87
N PRO A 262 8.10 -15.15 -5.77
CA PRO A 262 7.83 -14.05 -6.71
C PRO A 262 7.14 -12.83 -6.05
N ILE A 263 6.93 -12.88 -4.73
CA ILE A 263 6.29 -11.83 -3.94
C ILE A 263 7.36 -11.17 -3.06
N HIS A 264 7.67 -9.92 -3.35
CA HIS A 264 8.79 -9.18 -2.75
C HIS A 264 8.46 -8.60 -1.35
N ILE A 265 7.74 -9.37 -0.51
CA ILE A 265 7.33 -8.92 0.82
C ILE A 265 8.48 -9.10 1.82
N GLY A 266 8.77 -8.04 2.56
CA GLY A 266 9.72 -8.08 3.68
C GLY A 266 11.19 -8.14 3.28
N GLN A 267 11.48 -8.20 1.98
CA GLN A 267 12.81 -8.11 1.42
C GLN A 267 13.30 -6.65 1.39
N SER A 268 14.61 -6.47 1.57
CA SER A 268 15.28 -5.17 1.60
C SER A 268 16.01 -4.91 0.30
N TRP A 269 16.13 -3.65 -0.12
CA TRP A 269 17.07 -3.29 -1.18
C TRP A 269 18.52 -3.21 -0.70
N TYR A 270 18.73 -3.15 0.61
CA TYR A 270 20.04 -3.15 1.24
C TYR A 270 20.53 -4.57 1.50
N HIS A 271 21.75 -4.68 2.00
CA HIS A 271 22.38 -5.93 2.40
C HIS A 271 22.43 -6.98 1.30
N GLY A 272 22.70 -6.53 0.06
CA GLY A 272 22.79 -7.39 -1.12
C GLY A 272 21.46 -7.65 -1.82
N GLY A 273 20.32 -7.19 -1.29
CA GLY A 273 19.01 -7.46 -1.92
C GLY A 273 18.84 -6.86 -3.32
N SER A 274 19.45 -5.70 -3.59
CA SER A 274 19.49 -5.14 -4.95
C SER A 274 20.26 -6.04 -5.94
N GLU A 275 21.37 -6.62 -5.49
CA GLU A 275 22.19 -7.54 -6.30
C GLU A 275 21.44 -8.85 -6.54
N GLN A 276 20.75 -9.38 -5.53
CA GLN A 276 19.91 -10.58 -5.63
C GLN A 276 18.80 -10.41 -6.67
N PHE A 277 18.03 -9.32 -6.57
CA PHE A 277 16.98 -8.98 -7.54
C PHE A 277 17.52 -8.85 -8.97
N VAL A 278 18.62 -8.12 -9.15
CA VAL A 278 19.23 -7.94 -10.48
C VAL A 278 19.73 -9.29 -11.02
N ASN A 279 20.37 -10.13 -10.21
CA ASN A 279 20.85 -11.44 -10.64
C ASN A 279 19.71 -12.35 -11.09
N LYS A 280 18.59 -12.36 -10.35
CA LYS A 280 17.36 -13.09 -10.73
C LYS A 280 16.85 -12.66 -12.10
N MET A 281 16.91 -11.37 -12.38
CA MET A 281 16.40 -10.77 -13.61
C MET A 281 17.37 -10.81 -14.80
N THR A 282 18.67 -11.01 -14.58
CA THR A 282 19.74 -10.75 -15.59
C THR A 282 19.64 -11.60 -16.86
N ARG A 283 19.03 -12.79 -16.79
CA ARG A 283 18.84 -13.66 -17.97
C ARG A 283 17.84 -13.11 -19.00
N HIS A 284 17.02 -12.14 -18.60
CA HIS A 284 15.94 -11.59 -19.42
C HIS A 284 16.39 -10.41 -20.30
N ALA A 285 15.67 -10.19 -21.40
CA ALA A 285 16.05 -9.18 -22.41
C ALA A 285 15.11 -7.97 -22.48
N VAL A 286 13.83 -8.14 -22.11
CA VAL A 286 12.83 -7.07 -22.08
C VAL A 286 12.12 -7.09 -20.74
N TYR A 287 11.88 -5.91 -20.19
CA TYR A 287 11.23 -5.72 -18.90
C TYR A 287 10.04 -4.77 -19.07
N HIS A 288 8.89 -5.16 -18.55
CA HIS A 288 7.71 -4.33 -18.45
C HIS A 288 7.44 -4.03 -16.98
N CYS A 289 7.49 -2.75 -16.62
CA CYS A 289 7.14 -2.25 -15.29
C CYS A 289 5.70 -1.75 -15.37
N PHE A 290 4.79 -2.32 -14.58
CA PHE A 290 3.38 -1.92 -14.58
C PHE A 290 2.98 -1.33 -13.22
N ASP A 291 2.22 -0.24 -13.26
CA ASP A 291 1.56 0.40 -12.10
C ASP A 291 0.07 0.53 -12.42
N ALA A 292 -0.77 -0.24 -11.70
CA ALA A 292 -2.19 -0.32 -11.96
C ALA A 292 -2.95 0.91 -11.43
N LYS A 293 -3.68 1.58 -12.33
CA LYS A 293 -4.48 2.74 -11.93
C LYS A 293 -5.62 2.33 -11.00
N LYS A 294 -5.56 2.82 -9.76
CA LYS A 294 -6.62 2.66 -8.73
C LYS A 294 -6.94 1.18 -8.43
N PHE A 295 -5.90 0.36 -8.34
CA PHE A 295 -5.99 -1.09 -8.20
C PHE A 295 -6.95 -1.56 -7.10
N ASP A 296 -6.87 -0.99 -5.89
CA ASP A 296 -7.73 -1.32 -4.76
C ASP A 296 -9.22 -1.39 -5.16
N ALA A 297 -9.73 -0.41 -5.92
CA ALA A 297 -11.14 -0.31 -6.31
C ALA A 297 -11.49 -1.13 -7.56
N ALA A 298 -10.49 -1.41 -8.40
CA ALA A 298 -10.68 -2.10 -9.67
C ALA A 298 -10.77 -3.63 -9.51
N ILE A 299 -10.40 -4.19 -8.36
CA ILE A 299 -10.47 -5.64 -8.11
C ILE A 299 -11.92 -6.12 -7.90
N ASP A 300 -12.30 -7.21 -8.55
CA ASP A 300 -13.58 -7.90 -8.30
C ASP A 300 -13.46 -8.98 -7.22
N GLY A 301 -14.57 -9.26 -6.53
CA GLY A 301 -14.59 -10.22 -5.42
C GLY A 301 -14.17 -11.64 -5.80
N TRP A 302 -14.44 -12.09 -7.04
CA TRP A 302 -14.02 -13.42 -7.48
C TRP A 302 -12.49 -13.57 -7.57
N LEU A 303 -11.75 -12.52 -7.95
CA LEU A 303 -10.28 -12.53 -7.92
C LEU A 303 -9.74 -12.68 -6.50
N VAL A 304 -10.38 -12.00 -5.54
CA VAL A 304 -10.03 -12.13 -4.12
C VAL A 304 -10.28 -13.55 -3.62
N LYS A 305 -11.38 -14.19 -4.03
CA LYS A 305 -11.68 -15.58 -3.65
C LYS A 305 -10.60 -16.54 -4.16
N GLU A 306 -10.21 -16.44 -5.43
CA GLU A 306 -9.15 -17.28 -6.01
C GLU A 306 -7.80 -17.09 -5.29
N ALA A 307 -7.43 -15.85 -4.97
CA ALA A 307 -6.22 -15.56 -4.21
C ALA A 307 -6.27 -16.11 -2.77
N LEU A 308 -7.43 -16.02 -2.11
CA LEU A 308 -7.62 -16.58 -0.77
C LEU A 308 -7.60 -18.12 -0.78
N LEU A 309 -8.06 -18.78 -1.85
CA LEU A 309 -7.95 -20.24 -1.99
C LEU A 309 -6.47 -20.68 -2.02
N ILE A 310 -5.63 -20.00 -2.81
CA ILE A 310 -4.18 -20.28 -2.84
C ILE A 310 -3.56 -20.11 -1.45
N LEU A 311 -3.88 -19.02 -0.74
CA LEU A 311 -3.36 -18.79 0.62
C LEU A 311 -3.89 -19.82 1.63
N ARG A 312 -5.15 -20.25 1.48
CA ARG A 312 -5.79 -21.25 2.33
C ARG A 312 -5.16 -22.63 2.18
N GLU A 313 -4.79 -23.02 0.95
CA GLU A 313 -4.16 -24.31 0.65
C GLU A 313 -2.80 -24.51 1.33
N GLN A 314 -2.15 -23.43 1.74
CA GLN A 314 -0.85 -23.45 2.42
C GLN A 314 -0.92 -23.91 3.87
N PHE A 315 -2.11 -24.00 4.46
CA PHE A 315 -2.30 -24.53 5.81
C PHE A 315 -2.61 -26.03 5.79
N VAL A 316 -2.13 -26.74 6.82
CA VAL A 316 -2.55 -28.11 7.13
C VAL A 316 -4.06 -28.11 7.37
N ASP A 317 -4.78 -28.98 6.65
CA ASP A 317 -6.25 -29.02 6.61
C ASP A 317 -6.91 -27.67 6.28
N GLY A 318 -6.20 -26.75 5.61
CA GLY A 318 -6.72 -25.42 5.32
C GLY A 318 -8.08 -25.47 4.61
N MET A 319 -8.26 -26.42 3.69
CA MET A 319 -9.50 -26.65 2.92
C MET A 319 -10.63 -27.33 3.69
N ASN A 320 -10.44 -27.68 4.96
CA ASN A 320 -11.49 -28.28 5.78
C ASN A 320 -12.64 -27.29 6.01
N ALA A 321 -13.88 -27.75 5.82
CA ALA A 321 -15.10 -26.94 5.95
C ALA A 321 -15.27 -26.27 7.32
N LYS A 322 -14.67 -26.82 8.38
CA LYS A 322 -14.69 -26.22 9.73
C LYS A 322 -14.05 -24.82 9.78
N TYR A 323 -13.25 -24.46 8.77
CA TYR A 323 -12.61 -23.16 8.65
C TYR A 323 -13.29 -22.23 7.63
N ASP A 324 -14.37 -22.65 6.98
CA ASP A 324 -15.01 -21.87 5.90
C ASP A 324 -15.44 -20.49 6.37
N THR A 325 -16.12 -20.41 7.52
CA THR A 325 -16.57 -19.16 8.13
C THR A 325 -15.41 -18.24 8.53
N LEU A 326 -14.28 -18.80 8.94
CA LEU A 326 -13.07 -18.02 9.24
C LEU A 326 -12.50 -17.40 7.96
N TRP A 327 -12.47 -18.13 6.85
CA TRP A 327 -12.04 -17.58 5.55
C TRP A 327 -13.07 -16.64 4.93
N SER A 328 -14.37 -16.88 5.14
CA SER A 328 -15.42 -15.91 4.82
C SER A 328 -15.23 -14.60 5.58
N PHE A 329 -14.85 -14.64 6.87
CA PHE A 329 -14.53 -13.45 7.63
C PHE A 329 -13.35 -12.66 7.01
N VAL A 330 -12.32 -13.35 6.52
CA VAL A 330 -11.20 -12.72 5.78
C VAL A 330 -11.73 -12.03 4.52
N TYR A 331 -12.53 -12.72 3.70
CA TYR A 331 -13.13 -12.16 2.50
C TYR A 331 -14.00 -10.93 2.80
N ASP A 332 -14.89 -11.04 3.79
CA ASP A 332 -15.82 -9.97 4.16
C ASP A 332 -15.06 -8.72 4.65
N SER A 333 -13.96 -8.92 5.38
CA SER A 333 -13.10 -7.84 5.86
C SER A 333 -12.29 -7.15 4.75
N LEU A 334 -12.22 -7.73 3.55
CA LEU A 334 -11.56 -7.15 2.37
C LEU A 334 -12.58 -6.52 1.42
N VAL A 335 -13.63 -7.25 1.08
CA VAL A 335 -14.56 -6.95 -0.02
C VAL A 335 -15.87 -6.38 0.51
N GLU A 336 -16.52 -7.05 1.45
CA GLU A 336 -17.86 -6.72 1.99
C GLU A 336 -17.80 -5.78 3.21
N VAL A 337 -16.91 -4.80 3.16
CA VAL A 337 -16.62 -3.94 4.31
C VAL A 337 -17.68 -2.88 4.51
N THR A 338 -18.23 -2.82 5.73
CA THR A 338 -19.02 -1.66 6.18
C THR A 338 -18.08 -0.53 6.60
N ILE A 339 -18.18 0.59 5.91
CA ILE A 339 -17.42 1.81 6.14
C ILE A 339 -18.24 2.75 7.01
N CYS A 340 -17.67 3.22 8.11
CA CYS A 340 -18.30 4.19 9.00
C CYS A 340 -17.58 5.54 8.89
N ARG A 341 -18.34 6.59 8.54
CA ARG A 341 -17.90 7.98 8.58
C ARG A 341 -17.81 8.46 10.03
N ASP A 342 -17.05 9.53 10.24
CA ASP A 342 -16.86 10.10 11.59
C ASP A 342 -18.17 10.65 12.18
N ASP A 343 -19.10 11.08 11.31
CA ASP A 343 -20.47 11.51 11.65
C ASP A 343 -21.45 10.37 11.96
N GLY A 344 -21.05 9.11 11.78
CA GLY A 344 -21.87 7.93 12.09
C GLY A 344 -22.63 7.32 10.92
N ILE A 345 -22.60 7.91 9.72
CA ILE A 345 -23.18 7.29 8.51
C ILE A 345 -22.39 6.03 8.14
N ARG A 346 -23.12 4.97 7.76
CA ARG A 346 -22.56 3.65 7.45
C ARG A 346 -22.95 3.18 6.06
N MET A 347 -21.94 2.83 5.26
CA MET A 347 -22.09 2.38 3.87
C MET A 347 -21.21 1.16 3.65
N GLN A 348 -21.77 0.09 3.10
CA GLN A 348 -21.03 -1.13 2.76
C GLN A 348 -20.71 -1.16 1.27
N LYS A 349 -19.45 -1.41 0.96
CA LYS A 349 -19.00 -1.68 -0.42
C LYS A 349 -19.07 -3.18 -0.71
N HIS A 350 -19.20 -3.53 -1.99
CA HIS A 350 -19.33 -4.92 -2.48
C HIS A 350 -18.24 -5.30 -3.51
N VAL A 351 -17.31 -4.39 -3.77
CA VAL A 351 -16.20 -4.56 -4.73
C VAL A 351 -14.93 -3.94 -4.17
N GLY A 352 -13.82 -4.21 -4.84
CA GLY A 352 -12.51 -3.74 -4.45
C GLY A 352 -12.03 -4.34 -3.13
N THR A 353 -10.78 -4.04 -2.80
CA THR A 353 -10.11 -4.48 -1.57
C THR A 353 -9.91 -3.30 -0.62
N THR A 354 -9.53 -3.59 0.62
CA THR A 354 -9.45 -2.61 1.70
C THR A 354 -7.99 -2.39 2.09
N SER A 355 -7.44 -1.22 1.74
CA SER A 355 -6.01 -0.88 1.92
C SER A 355 -5.47 -0.92 3.35
N GLY A 356 -6.34 -0.87 4.37
CA GLY A 356 -5.95 -1.00 5.78
C GLY A 356 -6.01 -2.43 6.34
N ASN A 357 -6.44 -3.40 5.54
CA ASN A 357 -6.48 -4.82 5.90
C ASN A 357 -5.07 -5.44 5.78
N CYS A 358 -4.67 -6.30 6.72
CA CYS A 358 -3.35 -6.93 6.69
C CYS A 358 -3.16 -7.91 5.52
N PHE A 359 -4.23 -8.56 5.04
CA PHE A 359 -4.15 -9.45 3.87
C PHE A 359 -3.98 -8.70 2.54
N ASN A 360 -4.23 -7.38 2.51
CA ASN A 360 -4.37 -6.63 1.26
C ASN A 360 -3.15 -6.80 0.35
N THR A 361 -1.93 -6.68 0.88
CA THR A 361 -0.70 -6.80 0.10
C THR A 361 -0.50 -8.20 -0.48
N LEU A 362 -0.67 -9.26 0.31
CA LEU A 362 -0.53 -10.65 -0.17
C LEU A 362 -1.56 -10.97 -1.26
N VAL A 363 -2.84 -10.68 -0.98
CA VAL A 363 -3.94 -10.94 -1.91
C VAL A 363 -3.74 -10.18 -3.22
N GLN A 364 -3.39 -8.90 -3.15
CA GLN A 364 -3.13 -8.09 -4.34
C GLN A 364 -1.94 -8.60 -5.13
N SER A 365 -0.85 -9.02 -4.48
CA SER A 365 0.31 -9.59 -5.16
C SER A 365 -0.06 -10.84 -5.97
N ILE A 366 -0.84 -11.75 -5.37
CA ILE A 366 -1.34 -12.96 -6.07
C ILE A 366 -2.24 -12.59 -7.25
N ILE A 367 -3.14 -11.62 -7.07
CA ILE A 367 -4.00 -11.12 -8.15
C ILE A 367 -3.14 -10.53 -9.28
N THR A 368 -2.15 -9.70 -8.96
CA THR A 368 -1.25 -9.11 -9.96
C THR A 368 -0.51 -10.18 -10.77
N MET A 369 -0.10 -11.29 -10.15
CA MET A 369 0.44 -12.44 -10.89
C MET A 369 -0.61 -13.10 -11.80
N PHE A 370 -1.85 -13.29 -11.35
CA PHE A 370 -2.92 -13.80 -12.21
C PHE A 370 -3.09 -12.93 -13.46
N LEU A 371 -3.10 -11.61 -13.29
CA LEU A 371 -3.22 -10.65 -14.39
C LEU A 371 -2.08 -10.81 -15.39
N GLY A 372 -0.84 -10.80 -14.89
CA GLY A 372 0.36 -10.86 -15.73
C GLY A 372 0.47 -12.18 -16.51
N TYR A 373 0.29 -13.32 -15.82
CA TYR A 373 0.33 -14.62 -16.49
C TYR A 373 -0.85 -14.84 -17.43
N THR A 374 -2.06 -14.36 -17.11
CA THR A 374 -3.20 -14.44 -18.04
C THR A 374 -2.90 -13.68 -19.33
N ALA A 375 -2.33 -12.48 -19.25
CA ALA A 375 -1.95 -11.69 -20.42
C ALA A 375 -0.90 -12.40 -21.29
N LEU A 376 0.13 -12.99 -20.66
CA LEU A 376 1.15 -13.77 -21.35
C LEU A 376 0.57 -15.01 -22.02
N ILE A 377 -0.28 -15.76 -21.33
CA ILE A 377 -0.90 -17.00 -21.85
C ILE A 377 -1.79 -16.69 -23.06
N VAL A 378 -2.62 -15.64 -23.00
CA VAL A 378 -3.45 -15.22 -24.14
C VAL A 378 -2.57 -14.92 -25.35
N LYS A 379 -1.51 -14.12 -25.19
CA LYS A 379 -0.62 -13.77 -26.30
C LYS A 379 0.22 -14.94 -26.81
N ALA A 380 0.57 -15.88 -25.93
CA ALA A 380 1.28 -17.08 -26.31
C ALA A 380 0.39 -18.05 -27.11
N ASP A 381 -0.86 -18.22 -26.67
CA ASP A 381 -1.84 -19.08 -27.33
C ASP A 381 -2.22 -18.55 -28.72
N GLU A 382 -2.47 -17.23 -28.84
CA GLU A 382 -2.73 -16.54 -30.12
C GLU A 382 -1.60 -16.75 -31.15
N ARG A 383 -0.34 -16.88 -30.69
CA ARG A 383 0.84 -16.92 -31.56
C ARG A 383 1.34 -18.33 -31.86
N ILE A 384 1.40 -19.21 -30.86
CA ILE A 384 2.05 -20.54 -30.95
C ILE A 384 1.18 -21.65 -30.33
N GLY A 385 -0.03 -21.33 -29.84
CA GLY A 385 -0.92 -22.28 -29.18
C GLY A 385 -0.35 -22.83 -27.87
N ALA A 386 -0.76 -24.07 -27.52
CA ALA A 386 -0.37 -24.74 -26.28
C ALA A 386 1.15 -24.80 -26.01
N LYS A 387 1.98 -24.97 -27.05
CA LYS A 387 3.45 -24.95 -26.88
C LYS A 387 3.95 -23.57 -26.43
N GLY A 388 3.34 -22.50 -26.94
CA GLY A 388 3.63 -21.14 -26.51
C GLY A 388 3.30 -20.93 -25.04
N ILE A 389 2.16 -21.47 -24.58
CA ILE A 389 1.73 -21.41 -23.18
C ILE A 389 2.81 -22.01 -22.27
N GLU A 390 3.26 -23.25 -22.53
CA GLU A 390 4.30 -23.88 -21.69
C GLU A 390 5.62 -23.11 -21.68
N MET A 391 5.97 -22.50 -22.81
CA MET A 391 7.16 -21.66 -22.91
C MET A 391 7.03 -20.38 -22.06
N VAL A 392 5.91 -19.64 -22.09
CA VAL A 392 5.79 -18.43 -21.25
C VAL A 392 5.78 -18.75 -19.76
N LEU A 393 5.25 -19.91 -19.35
CA LEU A 393 5.23 -20.32 -17.94
C LEU A 393 6.62 -20.69 -17.40
N THR A 394 7.59 -20.99 -18.26
CA THR A 394 8.94 -21.41 -17.88
C THR A 394 10.04 -20.39 -18.21
N GLN A 395 9.80 -19.52 -19.19
CA GLN A 395 10.79 -18.56 -19.72
C GLN A 395 10.51 -17.10 -19.34
N CYS A 396 9.32 -16.79 -18.82
CA CYS A 396 8.99 -15.44 -18.35
C CYS A 396 8.96 -15.40 -16.83
N GLU A 397 9.33 -14.26 -16.28
CA GLU A 397 9.41 -14.05 -14.83
C GLU A 397 8.59 -12.85 -14.42
N ILE A 398 7.85 -12.99 -13.32
CA ILE A 398 6.99 -11.93 -12.77
C ILE A 398 7.32 -11.77 -11.29
N GLU A 399 7.73 -10.56 -10.91
CA GLU A 399 7.93 -10.13 -9.53
C GLU A 399 6.87 -9.10 -9.15
N VAL A 400 6.30 -9.24 -7.95
CA VAL A 400 5.18 -8.41 -7.50
C VAL A 400 5.29 -7.96 -6.05
N LEU A 401 4.70 -6.80 -5.75
CA LEU A 401 4.33 -6.42 -4.38
C LEU A 401 3.08 -5.53 -4.43
N GLY A 402 1.93 -6.10 -4.10
CA GLY A 402 0.65 -5.41 -4.24
C GLY A 402 0.33 -5.16 -5.72
N ASP A 403 0.17 -3.89 -6.10
CA ASP A 403 -0.11 -3.43 -7.45
C ASP A 403 1.14 -3.16 -8.31
N ASP A 404 2.32 -3.05 -7.69
CA ASP A 404 3.60 -2.90 -8.39
C ASP A 404 4.06 -4.26 -8.98
N MET A 405 4.45 -4.27 -10.26
CA MET A 405 4.93 -5.47 -10.95
C MET A 405 6.10 -5.19 -11.88
N VAL A 406 7.05 -6.13 -11.93
CA VAL A 406 8.02 -6.27 -13.02
C VAL A 406 7.78 -7.60 -13.73
N MET A 407 7.57 -7.54 -15.03
CA MET A 407 7.50 -8.70 -15.92
C MET A 407 8.72 -8.72 -16.82
N ALA A 408 9.48 -9.81 -16.79
CA ALA A 408 10.70 -9.98 -17.56
C ALA A 408 10.54 -11.11 -18.59
N LEU A 409 10.97 -10.82 -19.82
CA LEU A 409 10.75 -11.66 -21.00
C LEU A 409 12.06 -12.06 -21.67
N GLU A 410 12.12 -13.31 -22.11
CA GLU A 410 13.19 -13.87 -22.95
C GLU A 410 12.72 -14.08 -24.40
N MET A 411 13.63 -14.56 -25.26
CA MET A 411 13.26 -15.04 -26.59
C MET A 411 12.35 -16.28 -26.48
N PRO A 412 11.28 -16.40 -27.30
CA PRO A 412 10.89 -15.54 -28.42
C PRO A 412 9.95 -14.37 -28.07
N TRP A 413 9.70 -14.10 -26.78
CA TRP A 413 8.64 -13.21 -26.27
C TRP A 413 9.00 -11.73 -26.23
N ILE A 414 10.25 -11.34 -26.51
CA ILE A 414 10.75 -9.96 -26.44
C ILE A 414 10.01 -8.93 -27.31
N HIS A 415 9.16 -9.39 -28.23
CA HIS A 415 8.37 -8.54 -29.12
C HIS A 415 7.02 -8.13 -28.51
N LEU A 416 6.59 -8.78 -27.42
CA LEU A 416 5.37 -8.41 -26.71
C LEU A 416 5.53 -7.01 -26.14
N THR A 417 4.58 -6.14 -26.42
CA THR A 417 4.60 -4.76 -25.95
C THR A 417 3.78 -4.62 -24.67
N LYS A 418 4.08 -3.60 -23.87
CA LYS A 418 3.28 -3.31 -22.67
C LYS A 418 1.84 -2.99 -23.04
N GLU A 419 1.60 -2.35 -24.18
CA GLU A 419 0.28 -2.00 -24.69
C GLU A 419 -0.54 -3.25 -24.99
N ALA A 420 0.05 -4.23 -25.69
CA ALA A 420 -0.64 -5.48 -26.03
C ALA A 420 -0.99 -6.32 -24.80
N LEU A 421 -0.13 -6.30 -23.77
CA LEU A 421 -0.39 -6.97 -22.49
C LEU A 421 -1.44 -6.22 -21.66
N ALA A 422 -1.34 -4.89 -21.60
CA ALA A 422 -2.29 -4.04 -20.89
C ALA A 422 -3.70 -4.11 -21.50
N GLU A 423 -3.82 -4.25 -22.82
CA GLU A 423 -5.09 -4.46 -23.51
C GLU A 423 -5.77 -5.75 -23.03
N VAL A 424 -5.05 -6.86 -22.94
CA VAL A 424 -5.61 -8.12 -22.43
C VAL A 424 -6.07 -7.96 -20.98
N VAL A 425 -5.28 -7.29 -20.14
CA VAL A 425 -5.66 -7.08 -18.73
C VAL A 425 -6.88 -6.18 -18.59
N LEU A 426 -6.99 -5.14 -19.41
CA LEU A 426 -8.17 -4.28 -19.46
C LEU A 426 -9.40 -5.06 -19.95
N ASP A 427 -9.27 -5.86 -20.99
CA ASP A 427 -10.37 -6.65 -21.55
C ASP A 427 -10.84 -7.77 -20.61
N CYS A 428 -9.91 -8.42 -19.91
CA CYS A 428 -10.21 -9.56 -19.05
C CYS A 428 -10.68 -9.14 -17.66
N PHE A 429 -10.01 -8.15 -17.05
CA PHE A 429 -10.20 -7.79 -15.65
C PHE A 429 -10.72 -6.36 -15.47
N ASN A 430 -10.73 -5.55 -16.53
CA ASN A 430 -11.09 -4.13 -16.50
C ASN A 430 -10.29 -3.39 -15.41
N ILE A 431 -8.97 -3.63 -15.46
CA ILE A 431 -7.90 -3.02 -14.68
C ILE A 431 -6.95 -2.31 -15.66
N ASP A 432 -6.66 -1.04 -15.41
CA ASP A 432 -5.92 -0.20 -16.35
C ASP A 432 -4.41 -0.18 -16.05
N TRP A 433 -3.66 -0.85 -16.93
CA TRP A 433 -2.20 -0.87 -16.99
C TRP A 433 -1.61 0.06 -18.06
N SER A 434 -2.44 0.78 -18.82
CA SER A 434 -2.01 1.68 -19.90
C SER A 434 -1.46 3.03 -19.39
N GLY A 435 -1.52 3.26 -18.08
CA GLY A 435 -1.11 4.51 -17.43
C GLY A 435 0.34 4.92 -17.74
N ARG A 436 0.63 6.22 -17.64
CA ARG A 436 1.95 6.81 -17.94
C ARG A 436 3.11 6.26 -17.10
N LYS A 437 2.79 5.64 -15.97
CA LYS A 437 3.78 5.02 -15.08
C LYS A 437 4.14 3.59 -15.48
N SER A 438 3.35 2.97 -16.35
CA SER A 438 3.69 1.68 -16.94
C SER A 438 4.59 1.90 -18.15
N PHE A 439 5.75 1.28 -18.17
CA PHE A 439 6.74 1.44 -19.24
C PHE A 439 7.51 0.15 -19.52
N SER A 440 8.19 0.11 -20.67
CA SER A 440 9.03 -1.00 -21.07
C SER A 440 10.48 -0.54 -21.17
N THR A 441 11.41 -1.43 -20.88
CA THR A 441 12.83 -1.21 -21.11
C THR A 441 13.54 -2.49 -21.54
N ARG A 442 14.69 -2.32 -22.21
CA ARG A 442 15.65 -3.39 -22.53
C ARG A 442 16.87 -3.37 -21.60
N GLN A 443 16.90 -2.44 -20.65
CA GLN A 443 17.99 -2.33 -19.69
C GLN A 443 17.45 -2.65 -18.31
N LEU A 444 18.05 -3.65 -17.66
CA LEU A 444 17.73 -3.99 -16.29
C LEU A 444 18.17 -2.89 -15.32
N MET A 445 19.37 -2.34 -15.56
CA MET A 445 19.97 -1.29 -14.74
C MET A 445 20.06 0.02 -15.50
N ASP A 446 20.04 1.11 -14.74
CA ASP A 446 20.21 2.46 -15.24
C ASP A 446 21.70 2.86 -15.24
N ASP A 447 22.37 2.57 -16.35
CA ASP A 447 23.76 2.97 -16.61
C ASP A 447 23.85 4.38 -17.24
N SER A 448 22.77 5.16 -17.20
CA SER A 448 22.77 6.53 -17.71
C SER A 448 23.84 7.39 -17.02
N LEU A 449 24.51 8.23 -17.81
CA LEU A 449 25.45 9.20 -17.26
C LEU A 449 24.67 10.19 -16.39
N PRO A 450 25.24 10.65 -15.25
CA PRO A 450 24.63 11.72 -14.45
C PRO A 450 24.21 12.90 -15.34
N GLY A 451 22.98 13.40 -15.18
CA GLY A 451 22.41 14.49 -15.98
C GLY A 451 21.76 14.10 -17.32
N THR A 452 21.78 12.83 -17.74
CA THR A 452 21.06 12.39 -18.95
C THR A 452 19.62 11.95 -18.64
N VAL A 453 18.64 12.60 -19.28
CA VAL A 453 17.24 12.16 -19.32
C VAL A 453 17.00 11.56 -20.72
N PRO A 454 16.34 10.39 -20.87
CA PRO A 454 15.55 9.66 -19.86
C PRO A 454 16.27 8.49 -19.18
N PHE A 455 15.81 8.15 -17.96
CA PHE A 455 16.13 6.92 -17.23
C PHE A 455 15.90 5.68 -18.10
N LYS A 456 16.78 4.68 -17.98
CA LYS A 456 16.71 3.51 -18.86
C LYS A 456 16.48 2.18 -18.13
N GLY A 457 16.74 2.10 -16.82
CA GLY A 457 16.61 0.84 -16.06
C GLY A 457 15.18 0.44 -15.69
N VAL A 458 15.06 -0.75 -15.10
CA VAL A 458 13.84 -1.22 -14.42
C VAL A 458 13.55 -0.33 -13.21
N GLN A 459 12.27 -0.03 -12.99
CA GLN A 459 11.77 0.58 -11.76
C GLN A 459 10.86 -0.40 -11.04
N PHE A 460 11.15 -0.66 -9.77
CA PHE A 460 10.30 -1.48 -8.92
C PHE A 460 10.22 -0.90 -7.51
N LEU A 461 9.02 -0.85 -6.93
CA LEU A 461 8.75 -0.26 -5.60
C LEU A 461 9.25 1.19 -5.47
N GLY A 462 9.17 1.95 -6.56
CA GLY A 462 9.67 3.32 -6.67
C GLY A 462 11.20 3.45 -6.56
N THR A 463 11.94 2.39 -6.90
CA THR A 463 13.40 2.32 -6.82
C THR A 463 13.97 1.88 -8.16
N TYR A 464 15.09 2.48 -8.56
CA TYR A 464 15.89 2.10 -9.72
C TYR A 464 17.19 1.45 -9.24
N PHE A 465 17.81 0.69 -10.13
CA PHE A 465 19.07 -0.01 -9.87
C PHE A 465 20.14 0.48 -10.83
N ARG A 466 21.38 0.58 -10.37
CA ARG A 466 22.51 0.94 -11.23
C ARG A 466 23.77 0.18 -10.84
N HIS A 467 24.68 0.05 -11.79
CA HIS A 467 26.05 -0.29 -11.44
C HIS A 467 26.81 0.93 -10.90
N GLN A 468 27.60 0.68 -9.87
CA GLN A 468 28.57 1.63 -9.35
C GLN A 468 29.88 0.92 -9.01
N ARG A 469 30.99 1.65 -9.08
CA ARG A 469 32.28 1.15 -8.60
C ARG A 469 32.43 1.50 -7.13
N TRP A 470 32.75 0.51 -6.30
CA TRP A 470 33.02 0.73 -4.89
C TRP A 470 34.50 1.03 -4.67
N GLY A 471 34.83 2.31 -4.44
CA GLY A 471 36.20 2.81 -4.27
C GLY A 471 36.76 3.51 -5.50
N GLU A 472 37.94 4.11 -5.34
CA GLU A 472 38.64 4.88 -6.38
C GLU A 472 39.65 3.97 -7.10
N GLY A 473 39.31 3.47 -8.28
CA GLY A 473 40.24 2.66 -9.06
C GLY A 473 39.65 2.00 -10.30
N ARG A 474 40.53 1.70 -11.28
CA ARG A 474 40.14 0.96 -12.48
C ARG A 474 39.70 -0.49 -12.16
N TYR A 475 40.15 -1.03 -11.04
CA TYR A 475 39.85 -2.39 -10.57
C TYR A 475 38.87 -2.42 -9.39
N ALA A 476 38.28 -1.29 -9.02
CA ALA A 476 37.24 -1.25 -7.99
C ALA A 476 36.07 -2.18 -8.38
N PRO A 477 35.56 -3.02 -7.45
CA PRO A 477 34.49 -3.94 -7.75
C PRO A 477 33.24 -3.17 -8.21
N LYS A 478 32.57 -3.72 -9.23
CA LYS A 478 31.25 -3.25 -9.64
C LYS A 478 30.22 -3.84 -8.69
N ILE A 479 29.38 -2.98 -8.14
CA ILE A 479 28.29 -3.32 -7.23
C ILE A 479 26.97 -2.81 -7.82
N VAL A 480 25.87 -3.51 -7.55
CA VAL A 480 24.53 -3.00 -7.83
C VAL A 480 24.03 -2.21 -6.62
N VAL A 481 23.56 -0.98 -6.85
CA VAL A 481 23.03 -0.13 -5.79
C VAL A 481 21.62 0.40 -6.13
N PRO A 482 20.72 0.46 -5.13
CA PRO A 482 19.39 1.03 -5.31
C PRO A 482 19.45 2.55 -5.20
N TYR A 483 18.54 3.24 -5.89
CA TYR A 483 18.34 4.66 -5.70
C TYR A 483 16.92 5.13 -6.04
N ARG A 484 16.53 6.26 -5.46
CA ARG A 484 15.28 6.97 -5.82
C ARG A 484 15.56 8.19 -6.69
N PRO A 485 14.65 8.55 -7.61
CA PRO A 485 14.78 9.77 -8.41
C PRO A 485 14.96 11.02 -7.54
N PHE A 486 15.83 11.92 -8.00
CA PHE A 486 16.13 13.16 -7.28
C PHE A 486 14.87 13.98 -6.99
N LYS A 487 14.00 14.16 -8.00
CA LYS A 487 12.74 14.92 -7.88
C LYS A 487 11.86 14.45 -6.72
N GLU A 488 11.67 13.14 -6.56
CA GLU A 488 10.84 12.59 -5.47
C GLU A 488 11.47 12.84 -4.10
N THR A 489 12.80 12.72 -4.02
CA THR A 489 13.57 12.97 -2.80
C THR A 489 13.47 14.43 -2.39
N TYR A 490 13.69 15.34 -3.34
CA TYR A 490 13.58 16.78 -3.13
C TYR A 490 12.18 17.19 -2.66
N LEU A 491 11.12 16.75 -3.35
CA LEU A 491 9.75 17.10 -2.99
C LEU A 491 9.33 16.51 -1.62
N SER A 492 9.91 15.38 -1.22
CA SER A 492 9.67 14.79 0.10
C SER A 492 10.35 15.56 1.25
N LEU A 493 11.45 16.26 0.98
CA LEU A 493 12.07 17.19 1.92
C LEU A 493 11.33 18.52 1.96
N LEU A 494 10.96 19.04 0.80
CA LEU A 494 10.27 20.32 0.68
C LEU A 494 8.88 20.30 1.29
N PHE A 495 8.12 19.21 1.10
CA PHE A 495 6.78 19.04 1.65
C PHE A 495 6.73 17.86 2.61
N PRO A 496 7.24 18.03 3.85
CA PRO A 496 7.43 16.91 4.77
C PRO A 496 6.09 16.34 5.22
N LYS A 497 5.91 15.04 4.98
CA LYS A 497 4.71 14.30 5.43
C LYS A 497 4.64 14.12 6.96
N TYR A 498 5.79 14.16 7.63
CA TYR A 498 5.96 13.78 9.02
C TYR A 498 6.85 14.77 9.76
N GLY A 499 6.56 14.94 11.05
CA GLY A 499 7.34 15.78 11.95
C GLY A 499 6.97 17.25 11.83
N GLU A 500 7.46 18.03 12.77
CA GLU A 500 7.34 19.48 12.77
C GLU A 500 8.40 20.09 11.84
N TYR A 501 8.30 21.39 11.60
CA TYR A 501 9.29 22.17 10.85
C TYR A 501 10.44 22.64 11.75
N THR A 502 10.91 21.74 12.63
CA THR A 502 12.09 21.99 13.48
C THR A 502 13.34 21.50 12.77
N LEU A 503 14.48 22.11 13.11
CA LEU A 503 15.79 21.75 12.56
C LEU A 503 16.12 20.27 12.79
N GLU A 504 15.79 19.72 13.96
CA GLU A 504 15.98 18.30 14.28
C GLU A 504 15.19 17.40 13.33
N ASN A 505 13.93 17.75 13.05
CA ASN A 505 13.07 16.97 12.17
C ASN A 505 13.52 17.10 10.70
N SER A 506 13.97 18.27 10.27
CA SER A 506 14.55 18.47 8.93
C SER A 506 15.82 17.64 8.76
N TRP A 507 16.69 17.60 9.77
CA TRP A 507 17.90 16.77 9.77
C TRP A 507 17.57 15.27 9.73
N LEU A 508 16.63 14.80 10.57
CA LEU A 508 16.15 13.40 10.55
C LEU A 508 15.56 13.01 9.20
N ARG A 509 14.78 13.89 8.55
CA ARG A 509 14.26 13.66 7.20
C ARG A 509 15.38 13.55 6.17
N ALA A 510 16.37 14.44 6.25
CA ALA A 510 17.52 14.44 5.35
C ALA A 510 18.33 13.14 5.46
N ILE A 511 18.70 12.69 6.68
CA ILE A 511 19.44 11.42 6.84
C ILE A 511 18.60 10.20 6.44
N GLY A 512 17.30 10.19 6.70
CA GLY A 512 16.43 9.07 6.31
C GLY A 512 16.22 8.97 4.79
N LEU A 513 16.15 10.11 4.09
CA LEU A 513 16.09 10.15 2.64
C LEU A 513 17.45 9.87 2.00
N TYR A 514 18.56 10.25 2.64
CA TYR A 514 19.91 9.88 2.23
C TYR A 514 20.06 8.36 2.10
N LEU A 515 19.60 7.60 3.11
CA LEU A 515 19.61 6.13 3.05
C LEU A 515 18.96 5.61 1.75
N ASN A 516 17.82 6.16 1.35
CA ASN A 516 17.03 5.68 0.22
C ASN A 516 17.49 6.20 -1.15
N ALA A 517 18.30 7.26 -1.20
CA ALA A 517 18.57 7.99 -2.44
C ALA A 517 20.06 8.13 -2.80
N ALA A 518 20.98 7.80 -1.88
CA ALA A 518 22.42 8.00 -2.07
C ALA A 518 23.04 7.18 -3.22
N GLY A 519 22.38 6.15 -3.73
CA GLY A 519 22.83 5.45 -4.94
C GLY A 519 22.84 6.36 -6.18
N ASN A 520 22.11 7.47 -6.18
CA ASN A 520 22.28 8.52 -7.18
C ASN A 520 23.34 9.52 -6.72
N ARG A 521 24.46 9.60 -7.44
CA ARG A 521 25.60 10.47 -7.09
C ARG A 521 25.25 11.96 -7.02
N GLU A 522 24.34 12.46 -7.86
CA GLU A 522 23.90 13.85 -7.81
C GLU A 522 23.05 14.10 -6.56
N THR A 523 22.11 13.20 -6.28
CA THR A 523 21.29 13.25 -5.06
C THR A 523 22.16 13.15 -3.81
N GLN A 524 23.12 12.23 -3.78
CA GLN A 524 24.06 12.03 -2.68
C GLN A 524 24.84 13.31 -2.36
N LYS A 525 25.53 13.88 -3.35
CA LYS A 525 26.30 15.12 -3.18
C LYS A 525 25.42 16.29 -2.73
N TRP A 526 24.22 16.41 -3.28
CA TRP A 526 23.31 17.50 -2.92
C TRP A 526 22.76 17.34 -1.50
N LEU A 527 22.39 16.12 -1.09
CA LEU A 527 21.97 15.82 0.28
C LEU A 527 23.10 16.01 1.30
N GLU A 528 24.35 15.68 0.96
CA GLU A 528 25.50 15.97 1.83
C GLU A 528 25.66 17.46 2.09
N LYS A 529 25.54 18.29 1.05
CA LYS A 529 25.54 19.76 1.21
C LYS A 529 24.38 20.24 2.07
N TYR A 530 23.21 19.64 1.93
CA TYR A 530 22.06 19.99 2.78
C TYR A 530 22.29 19.62 4.24
N LEU A 531 22.84 18.42 4.50
CA LEU A 531 23.24 18.01 5.85
C LEU A 531 24.31 18.93 6.43
N ASP A 532 25.32 19.33 5.64
CA ASP A 532 26.33 20.31 6.06
C ASP A 532 25.67 21.62 6.47
N TYR A 533 24.74 22.14 5.66
CA TYR A 533 23.98 23.35 5.96
C TYR A 533 23.20 23.23 7.27
N LEU A 534 22.43 22.14 7.45
CA LEU A 534 21.66 21.92 8.68
C LEU A 534 22.57 21.84 9.91
N GLU A 535 23.74 21.23 9.78
CA GLU A 535 24.73 21.07 10.85
C GLU A 535 25.54 22.34 11.16
N THR A 536 25.42 23.41 10.37
CA THR A 536 25.96 24.73 10.73
C THR A 536 25.15 25.44 11.83
N MET A 537 23.88 25.05 12.01
CA MET A 537 22.98 25.61 12.99
C MET A 537 22.97 24.76 14.27
N PRO A 538 22.84 25.36 15.47
CA PRO A 538 22.86 24.61 16.71
C PRO A 538 21.55 23.82 16.93
N PHE A 539 21.65 22.50 17.05
CA PHE A 539 20.55 21.63 17.49
C PHE A 539 21.08 20.40 18.24
N VAL A 540 20.20 19.76 19.03
CA VAL A 540 20.53 18.50 19.70
C VAL A 540 20.25 17.34 18.77
N ARG A 541 21.29 16.60 18.39
CA ARG A 541 21.14 15.43 17.52
C ARG A 541 20.30 14.35 18.23
N PRO A 542 19.18 13.92 17.63
CA PRO A 542 18.37 12.86 18.20
C PRO A 542 19.17 11.54 18.28
N THR A 543 19.00 10.80 19.37
CA THR A 543 19.65 9.48 19.56
C THR A 543 18.75 8.32 19.14
N ALA A 544 17.47 8.58 18.87
CA ALA A 544 16.49 7.59 18.43
C ALA A 544 15.55 8.20 17.39
N TRP A 545 15.01 7.34 16.51
CA TRP A 545 14.00 7.77 15.55
C TRP A 545 12.68 8.05 16.25
N PRO A 546 12.01 9.17 15.94
CA PRO A 546 10.62 9.35 16.33
C PRO A 546 9.76 8.26 15.70
N LYS A 547 8.77 7.74 16.43
CA LYS A 547 7.83 6.71 15.92
C LYS A 547 7.15 7.10 14.60
N SER A 548 6.93 8.40 14.37
CA SER A 548 6.37 8.93 13.13
C SER A 548 7.30 8.76 11.92
N MET A 549 8.61 8.68 12.14
CA MET A 549 9.66 8.62 11.13
C MET A 549 10.35 7.25 11.03
N GLU A 550 10.20 6.36 12.01
CA GLU A 550 10.77 4.99 11.97
C GLU A 550 10.48 4.29 10.62
N ARG A 551 9.25 4.40 10.11
CA ARG A 551 8.87 3.79 8.81
C ARG A 551 9.65 4.29 7.60
N MET A 552 10.28 5.46 7.66
CA MET A 552 11.12 5.99 6.59
C MET A 552 12.43 5.21 6.46
N VAL A 553 12.90 4.65 7.58
CA VAL A 553 14.20 3.99 7.71
C VAL A 553 14.11 2.48 7.98
N THR A 554 12.95 2.00 8.46
CA THR A 554 12.64 0.58 8.64
C THR A 554 11.94 0.00 7.40
N ARG A 555 12.29 0.41 6.19
CA ARG A 555 11.66 -0.12 4.95
C ARG A 555 12.00 -1.60 4.67
N ASP A 556 12.57 -2.31 5.63
CA ASP A 556 12.38 -3.76 5.77
C ASP A 556 10.90 -3.98 6.12
N TYR A 557 10.08 -4.23 5.10
CA TYR A 557 8.62 -4.28 5.23
C TYR A 557 8.12 -5.33 6.25
N TRP A 558 8.99 -6.20 6.77
CA TRP A 558 8.70 -7.12 7.87
C TRP A 558 9.77 -7.10 8.95
N ASN A 559 9.36 -6.53 10.08
CA ASN A 559 10.00 -6.50 11.40
C ASN A 559 10.32 -7.92 11.96
N ILE A 560 11.26 -8.66 11.39
CA ILE A 560 11.89 -9.77 12.12
C ILE A 560 13.13 -9.24 12.83
N GLY A 561 12.94 -8.85 14.09
CA GLY A 561 14.01 -8.77 15.10
C GLY A 561 15.04 -7.64 14.99
N ARG A 562 15.03 -6.80 13.94
CA ARG A 562 16.14 -5.87 13.66
C ARG A 562 15.77 -4.42 13.94
N ARG A 563 16.59 -3.71 14.72
CA ARG A 563 16.40 -2.29 15.04
C ARG A 563 16.75 -1.43 13.82
N PRO A 564 16.04 -0.31 13.56
CA PRO A 564 16.51 0.66 12.57
C PRO A 564 17.94 1.11 12.90
N PRO A 565 18.76 1.42 11.89
CA PRO A 565 20.07 2.02 12.15
C PRO A 565 19.87 3.28 12.98
N LEU A 566 20.76 3.56 13.95
CA LEU A 566 20.64 4.77 14.76
C LEU A 566 20.61 6.03 13.86
N PRO A 567 19.85 7.08 14.23
CA PRO A 567 19.80 8.33 13.47
C PRO A 567 21.13 9.08 13.58
N ARG A 568 22.08 8.71 12.72
CA ARG A 568 23.39 9.35 12.62
C ARG A 568 23.71 9.64 11.17
N ARG A 569 24.47 10.71 10.96
CA ARG A 569 25.11 10.95 9.66
C ARG A 569 26.08 9.79 9.38
N ILE A 570 25.94 9.18 8.21
CA ILE A 570 26.84 8.14 7.72
C ILE A 570 27.63 8.66 6.53
N THR A 571 28.82 8.13 6.33
CA THR A 571 29.60 8.38 5.11
C THR A 571 29.05 7.57 3.94
N ILE A 572 29.37 7.98 2.71
CA ILE A 572 29.02 7.21 1.52
C ILE A 572 29.63 5.79 1.55
N GLU A 573 30.82 5.63 2.14
CA GLU A 573 31.46 4.33 2.33
C GLU A 573 30.67 3.44 3.29
N GLN A 574 30.18 3.99 4.41
CA GLN A 574 29.29 3.27 5.33
C GLN A 574 27.96 2.91 4.66
N TRP A 575 27.44 3.78 3.80
CA TRP A 575 26.24 3.50 3.02
C TRP A 575 26.46 2.37 2.01
N TYR A 576 27.58 2.32 1.28
CA TYR A 576 27.90 1.21 0.38
C TYR A 576 28.00 -0.11 1.13
N ARG A 577 28.68 -0.13 2.28
CA ARG A 577 28.74 -1.33 3.12
C ARG A 577 27.34 -1.82 3.50
N MET A 578 26.46 -0.91 3.91
CA MET A 578 25.07 -1.24 4.22
C MET A 578 24.30 -1.76 3.00
N ALA A 579 24.49 -1.17 1.82
CA ALA A 579 23.78 -1.55 0.60
C ALA A 579 24.23 -2.91 0.06
N VAL A 580 25.53 -3.21 0.12
CA VAL A 580 26.15 -4.34 -0.59
C VAL A 580 26.46 -5.52 0.31
N LEU A 581 27.04 -5.28 1.48
CA LEU A 581 27.47 -6.38 2.34
C LEU A 581 26.25 -7.05 2.95
N SER A 582 26.23 -8.37 2.91
CA SER A 582 25.29 -9.14 3.72
C SER A 582 25.38 -8.65 5.16
N ARG A 583 24.23 -8.51 5.82
CA ARG A 583 24.19 -8.20 7.24
C ARG A 583 24.98 -9.30 7.95
N GLU A 584 26.07 -8.94 8.63
CA GLU A 584 26.71 -9.88 9.56
C GLU A 584 25.62 -10.36 10.54
N PRO A 585 25.60 -11.65 10.93
CA PRO A 585 24.75 -12.08 12.02
C PRO A 585 25.14 -11.22 13.23
N GLU A 586 24.27 -10.31 13.66
CA GLU A 586 24.47 -9.59 14.91
C GLU A 586 24.63 -10.63 16.03
N GLU A 587 25.72 -10.53 16.80
CA GLU A 587 25.96 -11.27 18.05
C GLU A 587 24.80 -11.16 19.05
#